data_AF-A0A8T4D557-F1
#
_entry.id   AF-A0A8T4D557-F1
#
_cell.length_a   1.000
_cell.length_b   1.000
_cell.length_c   1.000
_cell.angle_alpha   90.00
_cell.angle_beta   90.00
_cell.angle_gamma   90.00
#
_symmetry.space_group_name_H-M   'P 1'
#
loop_
_entity.id
_entity.type
_entity.pdbx_description
1 polymer ?
#
loop_
_entity_poly.entity_id
_entity_poly.type
_entity_poly.pdbx_seq_one_letter_code
_entity_poly.pdbx_strand_id
1 'polypeptide(L)'
;MLDITVIPLATVVIMFIAVAVSFLNMGINRLLITRICGWEEYKIMRKETSEYQSQLMKAMRANDKKLVEKLKKKESQIKNMQAKMAKPQMILLPISFSYIIIWYLFLIPTFGATPVAVVPGIAPGALMATGIPVIYWYMICSFFFGTLASRIIGVTPIA
;
A
#
# COMPACT_ATOMS: atom_id res chain seq x y z
N MET A 1 -16.85 32.57 2.65
CA MET A 1 -16.10 31.37 3.09
C MET A 1 -15.90 30.52 1.85
N LEU A 2 -14.66 30.09 1.57
CA LEU A 2 -14.37 29.23 0.41
C LEU A 2 -15.06 27.88 0.62
N ASP A 3 -16.04 27.57 -0.21
CA ASP A 3 -16.82 26.35 -0.10
C ASP A 3 -16.04 25.20 -0.77
N ILE A 4 -15.29 24.46 0.05
CA ILE A 4 -14.41 23.37 -0.38
C ILE A 4 -15.18 22.17 -0.96
N THR A 5 -16.51 22.18 -0.84
CA THR A 5 -17.40 21.09 -1.29
C THR A 5 -17.82 21.22 -2.76
N VAL A 6 -17.57 22.38 -3.39
CA VAL A 6 -18.01 22.67 -4.77
C VAL A 6 -16.99 22.13 -5.79
N ILE A 7 -17.49 21.48 -6.85
CA ILE A 7 -16.68 21.05 -7.99
C ILE A 7 -16.20 22.29 -8.77
N PRO A 8 -14.92 22.38 -9.19
CA PRO A 8 -13.85 21.37 -9.14
C PRO A 8 -12.94 21.46 -7.91
N LEU A 9 -13.19 22.41 -6.99
CA LEU A 9 -12.33 22.64 -5.83
C LEU A 9 -12.27 21.40 -4.92
N ALA A 10 -13.41 20.74 -4.69
CA ALA A 10 -13.48 19.47 -3.97
C ALA A 10 -12.59 18.38 -4.59
N THR A 11 -12.63 18.26 -5.92
CA THR A 11 -11.84 17.27 -6.68
C THR A 11 -10.34 17.46 -6.45
N VAL A 12 -9.87 18.71 -6.56
CA VAL A 12 -8.46 19.07 -6.40
C VAL A 12 -8.01 18.92 -4.95
N VAL A 13 -8.82 19.36 -3.98
CA VAL A 13 -8.51 19.22 -2.55
C VAL A 13 -8.39 17.75 -2.15
N ILE A 14 -9.34 16.90 -2.55
CA ILE A 14 -9.28 15.45 -2.26
C ILE A 14 -8.08 14.80 -2.94
N MET A 15 -7.76 15.19 -4.18
CA MET A 15 -6.59 14.71 -4.88
C MET A 15 -5.30 15.07 -4.13
N PHE A 16 -5.15 16.33 -3.70
CA PHE A 16 -3.99 16.77 -2.91
C PHE A 16 -3.89 16.03 -1.56
N ILE A 17 -5.02 15.81 -0.88
CA ILE A 17 -5.05 15.01 0.35
C ILE A 17 -4.58 13.58 0.06
N ALA A 18 -5.10 12.95 -0.99
CA ALA A 18 -4.69 11.60 -1.37
C ALA A 18 -3.19 11.54 -1.71
N VAL A 19 -2.67 12.51 -2.47
CA VAL A 19 -1.23 12.62 -2.76
C VAL A 19 -0.44 12.75 -1.46
N ALA A 20 -0.78 13.70 -0.59
CA ALA A 20 -0.08 13.93 0.66
C ALA A 20 -0.08 12.67 1.54
N VAL A 21 -1.24 12.02 1.69
CA VAL A 21 -1.38 10.79 2.48
C VAL A 21 -0.59 9.64 1.86
N SER A 22 -0.63 9.44 0.53
CA SER A 22 0.14 8.39 -0.15
C SER A 22 1.65 8.61 0.04
N PHE A 23 2.13 9.83 -0.15
CA PHE A 23 3.55 10.16 0.02
C PHE A 23 4.01 10.06 1.48
N LEU A 24 3.20 10.51 2.44
CA LEU A 24 3.48 10.37 3.87
C LEU A 24 3.53 8.90 4.29
N ASN A 25 2.54 8.10 3.90
CA ASN A 25 2.53 6.66 4.20
C ASN A 25 3.77 5.96 3.64
N MET A 26 4.14 6.30 2.40
CA MET A 26 5.29 5.71 1.75
C MET A 26 6.61 6.17 2.39
N GLY A 27 6.72 7.44 2.77
CA GLY A 27 7.85 8.00 3.48
C GLY A 27 8.04 7.37 4.86
N ILE A 28 6.96 7.24 5.63
CA ILE A 28 6.94 6.55 6.93
C ILE A 28 7.37 5.10 6.76
N ASN A 29 6.83 4.39 5.77
CA ASN A 29 7.21 3.00 5.49
C ASN A 29 8.72 2.88 5.20
N ARG A 30 9.26 3.72 4.30
CA ARG A 30 10.70 3.72 4.00
C ARG A 30 11.56 4.06 5.23
N LEU A 31 11.14 5.02 6.04
CA LEU A 31 11.84 5.38 7.27
C LEU A 31 11.85 4.24 8.28
N LEU A 32 10.70 3.58 8.49
CA LEU A 32 10.58 2.43 9.39
C LEU A 32 11.48 1.27 8.94
N ILE A 33 11.49 0.93 7.65
CA ILE A 33 12.37 -0.12 7.12
C ILE A 33 13.84 0.24 7.36
N THR A 34 14.23 1.48 7.02
CA THR A 34 15.62 1.93 7.16
C THR A 34 16.08 1.97 8.62
N ARG A 35 15.22 2.42 9.55
CA ARG A 35 15.52 2.50 10.99
C ARG A 35 15.54 1.14 11.69
N ILE A 36 14.60 0.25 11.37
CA ILE A 36 14.37 -0.98 12.16
C ILE A 36 15.20 -2.15 11.64
N CYS A 37 15.27 -2.32 10.32
CA CYS A 37 16.01 -3.41 9.70
C CYS A 37 17.30 -2.96 9.02
N GLY A 38 17.39 -1.71 8.58
CA GLY A 38 18.43 -1.31 7.63
C GLY A 38 18.05 -1.71 6.21
N TRP A 39 18.23 -0.79 5.28
CA TRP A 39 17.81 -0.98 3.89
C TRP A 39 18.58 -2.09 3.17
N GLU A 40 19.88 -2.22 3.45
CA GLU A 40 20.72 -3.26 2.84
C GLU A 40 20.43 -4.65 3.38
N GLU A 41 20.33 -4.81 4.70
CA GLU A 41 19.93 -6.08 5.32
C GLU A 41 18.55 -6.52 4.83
N TYR A 42 17.59 -5.59 4.73
CA TYR A 42 16.27 -5.88 4.19
C TYR A 42 16.33 -6.44 2.77
N LYS A 43 17.17 -5.87 1.89
CA LYS A 43 17.37 -6.38 0.52
C LYS A 43 17.97 -7.78 0.50
N ILE A 44 18.98 -8.03 1.34
CA ILE A 44 19.64 -9.34 1.43
C ILE A 44 18.66 -10.40 1.93
N MET A 45 18.00 -10.14 3.07
CA MET A 45 17.00 -11.05 3.66
C MET A 45 15.86 -11.36 2.67
N ARG A 46 15.43 -10.34 1.90
CA ARG A 46 14.39 -10.51 0.89
C ARG A 46 14.84 -11.41 -0.27
N LYS A 47 16.07 -11.19 -0.78
CA LYS A 47 16.66 -12.02 -1.84
C LYS A 47 16.79 -13.47 -1.38
N GLU A 48 17.37 -13.69 -0.20
CA GLU A 48 17.59 -15.03 0.35
C GLU A 48 16.26 -15.76 0.61
N THR A 49 15.24 -15.05 1.10
CA THR A 49 13.89 -15.61 1.29
C THR A 49 13.23 -15.98 -0.04
N SER A 50 13.40 -15.17 -1.08
CA SER A 50 12.86 -15.44 -2.42
C SER A 50 13.54 -16.65 -3.07
N GLU A 51 14.87 -16.73 -2.98
CA GLU A 51 15.65 -17.86 -3.46
C GLU A 51 15.26 -19.16 -2.73
N TYR A 52 15.11 -19.09 -1.40
CA TYR A 52 14.63 -20.22 -0.60
C TYR A 52 13.25 -20.69 -1.05
N GLN A 53 12.29 -19.78 -1.24
CA GLN A 53 10.94 -20.15 -1.70
C GLN A 53 10.95 -20.76 -3.10
N SER A 54 11.79 -20.23 -4.01
CA SER A 54 11.97 -20.79 -5.35
C SER A 54 12.54 -22.21 -5.30
N GLN A 55 13.59 -22.44 -4.49
CA GLN A 55 14.18 -23.76 -4.31
C GLN A 55 13.22 -24.74 -3.66
N LEU A 56 12.48 -24.32 -2.63
CA LEU A 56 11.47 -25.13 -1.96
C LEU A 56 10.37 -25.54 -2.94
N MET A 57 9.85 -24.59 -3.74
CA MET A 57 8.82 -24.87 -4.74
C MET A 57 9.31 -25.85 -5.81
N LYS A 58 10.55 -25.69 -6.29
CA LYS A 58 11.17 -26.62 -7.25
C LYS A 58 11.35 -28.01 -6.64
N ALA A 59 11.83 -28.11 -5.40
CA ALA A 59 12.02 -29.38 -4.70
C ALA A 59 10.70 -30.11 -4.45
N MET A 60 9.63 -29.37 -4.08
CA MET A 60 8.29 -29.93 -3.91
C MET A 60 7.71 -30.41 -5.24
N ARG A 61 7.84 -29.64 -6.32
CA ARG A 61 7.39 -30.05 -7.67
C ARG A 61 8.14 -31.28 -8.18
N ALA A 62 9.43 -31.39 -7.87
CA ALA A 62 10.26 -32.53 -8.23
C ALA A 62 10.09 -33.75 -7.30
N ASN A 63 9.26 -33.68 -6.25
CA ASN A 63 9.13 -34.70 -5.20
C ASN A 63 10.47 -35.13 -4.56
N ASP A 64 11.47 -34.25 -4.56
CA ASP A 64 12.78 -34.55 -3.99
C ASP A 64 12.75 -34.38 -2.46
N LYS A 65 12.44 -35.49 -1.77
CA LYS A 65 12.33 -35.54 -0.32
C LYS A 65 13.64 -35.15 0.39
N LYS A 66 14.80 -35.49 -0.19
CA LYS A 66 16.11 -35.17 0.41
C LYS A 66 16.39 -33.67 0.37
N LEU A 67 16.09 -33.03 -0.76
CA LEU A 67 16.26 -31.59 -0.92
C LEU A 67 15.27 -30.80 -0.04
N VAL A 68 14.02 -31.26 0.05
CA VAL A 68 13.02 -30.65 0.95
C VAL A 68 13.46 -30.72 2.42
N GLU A 69 13.97 -31.86 2.87
CA GLU A 69 14.44 -32.02 4.25
C GLU A 69 15.65 -31.12 4.55
N LYS A 70 16.58 -30.99 3.59
CA LYS A 70 17.71 -30.06 3.70
C LYS A 70 17.26 -28.60 3.77
N LEU A 71 16.26 -28.21 2.98
CA LEU A 71 15.69 -26.87 3.00
C LEU A 71 14.92 -26.59 4.30
N LYS A 72 14.15 -27.56 4.82
CA LYS A 72 13.48 -27.46 6.12
C LYS A 72 14.44 -27.12 7.27
N LYS A 73 15.68 -27.61 7.24
CA LYS A 73 16.69 -27.23 8.26
C LYS A 73 17.01 -25.73 8.26
N LYS A 74 16.89 -25.06 7.11
CA LYS A 74 17.06 -23.60 6.98
C LYS A 74 15.78 -22.82 7.28
N GLU A 75 14.63 -23.47 7.35
CA GLU A 75 13.32 -22.82 7.54
C GLU A 75 13.28 -21.91 8.76
N SER A 76 13.88 -22.33 9.88
CA SER A 76 13.95 -21.52 11.10
C SER A 76 14.70 -20.20 10.88
N GLN A 77 15.84 -20.23 10.16
CA GLN A 77 16.61 -19.03 9.83
C GLN A 77 15.81 -18.10 8.89
N ILE A 78 15.19 -18.66 7.85
CA ILE A 78 14.34 -17.89 6.93
C ILE A 78 13.15 -17.27 7.66
N LYS A 79 12.50 -18.01 8.56
CA LYS A 79 11.38 -17.53 9.37
C LYS A 79 11.80 -16.39 10.28
N ASN A 80 12.99 -16.45 10.87
CA ASN A 80 13.53 -15.34 11.66
C ASN A 80 13.78 -14.10 10.80
N MET A 81 14.28 -14.26 9.57
CA MET A 81 14.42 -13.15 8.61
C MET A 81 13.06 -12.57 8.21
N GLN A 82 12.07 -13.40 7.92
CA GLN A 82 10.70 -12.95 7.64
C GLN A 82 10.09 -12.19 8.81
N ALA A 83 10.27 -12.69 10.04
CA ALA A 83 9.81 -12.01 11.25
C ALA A 83 10.48 -10.63 11.42
N LYS A 84 11.79 -10.52 11.16
CA LYS A 84 12.50 -9.23 11.15
C LYS A 84 11.91 -8.29 10.09
N MET A 85 11.75 -8.76 8.84
CA MET A 85 11.16 -8.00 7.75
C MET A 85 9.69 -7.58 8.00
N ALA A 86 8.96 -8.32 8.85
CA ALA A 86 7.59 -7.98 9.23
C ALA A 86 7.50 -6.89 10.30
N LYS A 87 8.55 -6.63 11.08
CA LYS A 87 8.52 -5.61 12.16
C LYS A 87 8.14 -4.20 11.69
N PRO A 88 8.73 -3.66 10.61
CA PRO A 88 8.30 -2.37 10.07
C PRO A 88 6.81 -2.36 9.69
N GLN A 89 6.34 -3.45 9.09
CA GLN A 89 4.95 -3.60 8.66
C GLN A 89 3.99 -3.66 9.86
N MET A 90 4.38 -4.31 10.96
CA MET A 90 3.58 -4.36 12.19
C MET A 90 3.43 -2.99 12.84
N ILE A 91 4.44 -2.13 12.76
CA ILE A 91 4.36 -0.75 13.26
C ILE A 91 3.56 0.14 12.29
N LEU A 92 3.62 -0.15 10.99
CA LEU A 92 2.83 0.57 9.98
C LEU A 92 1.32 0.25 10.07
N LEU A 93 0.96 -0.93 10.58
CA LEU A 93 -0.42 -1.36 10.72
C LEU A 93 -1.30 -0.41 11.56
N PRO A 94 -0.95 -0.04 12.82
CA PRO A 94 -1.71 0.96 13.58
C PRO A 94 -1.71 2.34 12.93
N ILE A 95 -0.64 2.73 12.22
CA ILE A 95 -0.62 3.98 11.44
C ILE A 95 -1.66 3.92 10.33
N SER A 96 -1.84 2.76 9.70
CA SER A 96 -2.88 2.55 8.69
C SER A 96 -4.29 2.64 9.30
N PHE A 97 -4.49 2.28 10.56
CA PHE A 97 -5.77 2.46 11.26
C PHE A 97 -6.10 3.94 11.52
N SER A 98 -5.09 4.80 11.73
CA SER A 98 -5.33 6.25 11.84
C SER A 98 -6.02 6.84 10.62
N TYR A 99 -5.86 6.19 9.46
CA TYR A 99 -6.54 6.56 8.23
C TYR A 99 -8.07 6.44 8.33
N ILE A 100 -8.57 5.45 9.08
CA ILE A 100 -10.02 5.27 9.33
C ILE A 100 -10.57 6.45 10.15
N ILE A 101 -9.76 7.00 11.07
CA ILE A 101 -10.15 8.16 11.87
C ILE A 101 -10.31 9.41 10.98
N ILE A 102 -9.39 9.62 10.04
CA ILE A 102 -9.47 10.73 9.07
C ILE A 102 -10.73 10.60 8.21
N TRP A 103 -11.08 9.38 7.78
CA TRP A 103 -12.35 9.13 7.08
C TRP A 103 -13.56 9.52 7.91
N TYR A 104 -13.62 9.03 9.15
CA TYR A 104 -14.80 9.16 10.00
C TYR A 104 -14.99 10.59 10.53
N LEU A 105 -13.89 11.28 10.89
CA LEU A 105 -13.95 12.63 11.46
C LEU A 105 -13.93 13.74 10.42
N PHE A 106 -13.36 13.49 9.23
CA PHE A 106 -13.19 14.54 8.22
C PHE A 106 -13.93 14.20 6.93
N LEU A 107 -13.54 13.16 6.17
CA LEU A 107 -14.07 12.97 4.79
C LEU A 107 -15.59 12.73 4.76
N ILE A 108 -16.11 11.87 5.62
CA ILE A 108 -17.55 11.54 5.65
C ILE A 108 -18.40 12.75 6.07
N PRO A 109 -18.12 13.45 7.18
CA PRO A 109 -18.96 14.60 7.59
C PRO A 109 -18.79 15.82 6.67
N THR A 110 -17.65 16.00 6.00
CA THR A 110 -17.42 17.17 5.12
C THR A 110 -17.90 16.98 3.69
N PHE A 111 -17.73 15.79 3.12
CA PHE A 111 -18.07 15.51 1.71
C PHE A 111 -19.21 14.49 1.54
N GLY A 112 -19.63 13.80 2.60
CA GLY A 112 -20.84 12.97 2.65
C GLY A 112 -21.07 12.09 1.41
N ALA A 113 -22.31 12.05 0.95
CA ALA A 113 -22.71 11.42 -0.30
C ALA A 113 -22.72 12.41 -1.48
N THR A 114 -22.18 13.62 -1.32
CA THR A 114 -22.20 14.59 -2.41
C THR A 114 -21.20 14.19 -3.50
N PRO A 115 -21.55 14.39 -4.78
CA PRO A 115 -20.62 14.14 -5.87
C PRO A 115 -19.47 15.15 -5.81
N VAL A 116 -18.24 14.66 -5.73
CA VAL A 116 -17.04 15.52 -5.58
C VAL A 116 -16.17 15.56 -6.83
N ALA A 117 -16.44 14.70 -7.82
CA ALA A 117 -15.73 14.65 -9.08
C ALA A 117 -16.66 14.20 -10.21
N VAL A 118 -16.45 14.71 -11.41
CA VAL A 118 -17.13 14.25 -12.63
C VAL A 118 -16.07 13.89 -13.65
N VAL A 119 -16.08 12.65 -14.14
CA VAL A 119 -15.15 12.21 -15.19
C VAL A 119 -15.92 12.14 -16.51
N PRO A 120 -15.68 13.07 -17.45
CA PRO A 120 -16.34 13.03 -18.74
C PRO A 120 -15.88 11.79 -19.53
N GLY A 121 -16.84 10.98 -20.01
CA GLY A 121 -16.58 9.81 -20.87
C GLY A 121 -16.49 8.45 -20.16
N ILE A 122 -16.55 8.38 -18.82
CA ILE A 122 -16.47 7.11 -18.04
C ILE A 122 -17.72 6.91 -17.16
N ALA A 123 -18.91 7.24 -17.66
CA ALA A 123 -20.17 7.00 -16.94
C ALA A 123 -20.96 5.84 -17.57
N PRO A 124 -20.58 4.56 -17.35
CA PRO A 124 -21.45 3.45 -17.67
C PRO A 124 -22.52 3.33 -16.57
N GLY A 125 -23.72 3.87 -16.84
CA GLY A 125 -24.92 3.58 -16.06
C GLY A 125 -25.29 4.59 -14.96
N ALA A 126 -26.57 4.52 -14.55
CA ALA A 126 -27.28 5.48 -13.71
C ALA A 126 -26.64 5.79 -12.34
N LEU A 127 -25.69 4.97 -11.86
CA LEU A 127 -25.01 5.17 -10.56
C LEU A 127 -23.90 6.23 -10.60
N MET A 128 -23.37 6.57 -11.78
CA MET A 128 -22.31 7.58 -11.96
C MET A 128 -22.74 8.78 -12.82
N ALA A 129 -24.01 8.84 -13.23
CA ALA A 129 -24.56 9.93 -14.04
C ALA A 129 -24.61 11.28 -13.28
N THR A 130 -24.61 11.25 -11.95
CA THR A 130 -24.66 12.44 -11.08
C THR A 130 -23.30 12.83 -10.51
N GLY A 131 -22.22 12.08 -10.82
CA GLY A 131 -20.85 12.30 -10.35
C GLY A 131 -20.36 11.25 -9.35
N ILE A 132 -19.07 11.29 -9.06
CA ILE A 132 -18.34 10.30 -8.25
C ILE A 132 -18.34 10.76 -6.79
N PRO A 133 -18.87 9.94 -5.85
CA PRO A 133 -18.78 10.21 -4.42
C PRO A 133 -17.34 10.24 -3.90
N VAL A 134 -17.13 10.91 -2.77
CA VAL A 134 -15.81 11.04 -2.12
C VAL A 134 -15.12 9.70 -1.86
N ILE A 135 -15.90 8.66 -1.53
CA ILE A 135 -15.41 7.29 -1.30
C ILE A 135 -14.66 6.77 -2.53
N TYR A 136 -15.32 6.77 -3.69
CA TYR A 136 -14.76 6.23 -4.91
C TYR A 136 -13.63 7.10 -5.47
N TRP A 137 -13.80 8.44 -5.43
CA TRP A 137 -12.77 9.35 -5.92
C TRP A 137 -11.47 9.25 -5.10
N TYR A 138 -11.59 9.18 -3.77
CA TYR A 138 -10.43 8.97 -2.90
C TYR A 138 -9.74 7.63 -3.20
N MET A 139 -10.49 6.53 -3.32
CA MET A 139 -9.90 5.21 -3.60
C MET A 139 -9.11 5.21 -4.92
N ILE A 140 -9.68 5.78 -5.98
CA ILE A 140 -9.01 5.90 -7.29
C ILE A 140 -7.71 6.69 -7.15
N CYS A 141 -7.77 7.86 -6.51
CA CYS A 141 -6.58 8.70 -6.29
C CYS A 141 -5.54 7.98 -5.43
N SER A 142 -5.95 7.35 -4.34
CA SER A 142 -5.04 6.67 -3.40
C SER A 142 -4.37 5.44 -4.02
N PHE A 143 -5.05 4.67 -4.89
CA PHE A 143 -4.40 3.58 -5.60
C PHE A 143 -3.42 4.10 -6.65
N PHE A 144 -3.83 5.11 -7.43
CA PHE A 144 -2.96 5.71 -8.44
C PHE A 144 -1.71 6.35 -7.82
N PHE A 145 -1.88 7.24 -6.86
CA PHE A 145 -0.76 7.89 -6.18
C PHE A 145 -0.01 6.97 -5.22
N GLY A 146 -0.68 5.97 -4.63
CA GLY A 146 -0.01 4.95 -3.83
C GLY A 146 0.95 4.10 -4.64
N THR A 147 0.55 3.67 -5.84
CA THR A 147 1.44 2.94 -6.77
C THR A 147 2.52 3.85 -7.36
N LEU A 148 2.23 5.12 -7.61
CA LEU A 148 3.23 6.07 -8.07
C LEU A 148 4.27 6.37 -6.98
N ALA A 149 3.82 6.61 -5.75
CA ALA A 149 4.68 6.84 -4.60
C ALA A 149 5.57 5.63 -4.30
N SER A 150 5.04 4.40 -4.42
CA SER A 150 5.84 3.19 -4.18
C SER A 150 6.96 3.03 -5.20
N ARG A 151 6.70 3.37 -6.46
CA ARG A 151 7.70 3.40 -7.54
C ARG A 151 8.75 4.48 -7.33
N ILE A 152 8.35 5.70 -7.01
CA ILE A 152 9.28 6.83 -6.81
C ILE A 152 10.17 6.59 -5.58
N ILE A 153 9.61 6.05 -4.50
CA ILE A 153 10.32 5.87 -3.23
C ILE A 153 11.12 4.56 -3.20
N GLY A 154 10.87 3.64 -4.14
CA GLY A 154 11.69 2.46 -4.40
C GLY A 154 11.52 1.32 -3.38
N VAL A 155 10.42 1.31 -2.62
CA VAL A 155 10.15 0.26 -1.60
C VAL A 155 9.56 -1.02 -2.18
N THR A 156 9.02 -0.98 -3.40
CA THR A 156 8.78 -2.17 -4.21
C THR A 156 9.99 -2.40 -5.09
N PRO A 157 10.71 -3.54 -4.99
CA PRO A 157 11.57 -3.95 -6.07
C PRO A 157 10.66 -4.14 -7.27
N ILE A 158 11.09 -3.54 -8.36
CA ILE A 158 10.66 -3.86 -9.69
C ILE A 158 10.80 -5.39 -9.78
N ALA A 159 9.66 -6.08 -9.92
CA ALA A 159 9.63 -7.51 -10.17
C ALA A 159 10.36 -7.82 -11.48
#